data_AF-A0A7J4IJ92-F1
#
_entry.id   AF-A0A7J4IJ92-F1
#
_cell.length_a   1.000
_cell.length_b   1.000
_cell.length_c   1.000
_cell.angle_alpha   90.00
_cell.angle_beta   90.00
_cell.angle_gamma   90.00
#
_symmetry.space_group_name_H-M   'P 1'
#
loop_
_entity.id
_entity.type
_entity.pdbx_description
1 polymer ?
#
loop_
_entity_poly.entity_id
_entity_poly.type
_entity_poly.pdbx_seq_one_letter_code
_entity_poly.pdbx_strand_id
1 'polypeptide(L)'
;MVELTPEGLAAELRRRQKMIHDSMARKMETAALNVETVAKKYCTPGESPYEGGGKLRGAPFDTGLMRANIGHDVVDLKIDIIGRVGNPIAYALPVHEGTSKMQGRPFITDAIRDERPRTDAILGSAVSEGCR
;
A
#
# COMPACT_ATOMS: atom_id res chain seq x y z
N MET A 1 -16.03 37.53 -13.39
CA MET A 1 -14.66 37.08 -13.08
C MET A 1 -14.26 37.80 -11.79
N VAL A 2 -13.97 37.06 -10.73
CA VAL A 2 -13.40 37.67 -9.51
C VAL A 2 -11.91 37.85 -9.80
N GLU A 3 -11.46 39.09 -9.98
CA GLU A 3 -10.04 39.39 -10.09
C GLU A 3 -9.42 39.22 -8.70
N LEU A 4 -8.82 38.05 -8.46
CA LEU A 4 -8.02 37.81 -7.28
C LEU A 4 -6.75 38.64 -7.38
N THR A 5 -6.44 39.40 -6.33
CA THR A 5 -5.12 40.01 -6.17
C THR A 5 -4.05 38.89 -6.17
N PRO A 6 -2.79 39.17 -6.55
CA PRO A 6 -1.72 38.17 -6.49
C PRO A 6 -1.61 37.48 -5.12
N GLU A 7 -1.85 38.24 -4.05
CA GLU A 7 -1.88 37.73 -2.67
C GLU A 7 -3.10 36.82 -2.41
N GLY A 8 -4.28 37.19 -2.90
CA GLY A 8 -5.49 36.37 -2.82
C GLY A 8 -5.36 35.06 -3.60
N LEU A 9 -4.74 35.11 -4.78
CA LEU A 9 -4.44 33.92 -5.59
C LEU A 9 -3.44 33.00 -4.87
N ALA A 10 -2.37 33.57 -4.29
CA ALA A 10 -1.38 32.80 -3.54
C ALA A 10 -1.99 32.13 -2.30
N ALA A 11 -2.87 32.83 -1.58
CA ALA A 11 -3.56 32.28 -0.40
C ALA A 11 -4.48 31.11 -0.79
N GLU A 12 -5.23 31.24 -1.88
CA GLU A 12 -6.13 30.20 -2.37
C GLU A 12 -5.36 28.96 -2.85
N LEU A 13 -4.25 29.15 -3.57
CA LEU A 13 -3.37 28.04 -3.99
C LEU A 13 -2.78 27.30 -2.79
N ARG A 14 -2.32 28.01 -1.76
CA ARG A 14 -1.83 27.38 -0.51
C ARG A 14 -2.91 26.60 0.21
N ARG A 15 -4.13 27.14 0.27
CA ARG A 15 -5.28 26.45 0.88
C ARG A 15 -5.60 25.16 0.13
N ARG A 16 -5.66 25.19 -1.20
CA ARG A 16 -5.89 24.00 -2.04
C ARG A 16 -4.77 22.98 -1.90
N GLN A 17 -3.51 23.42 -1.91
CA GLN A 17 -2.37 22.54 -1.69
C GLN A 17 -2.49 21.78 -0.37
N LYS A 18 -2.86 22.48 0.72
CA LYS A 18 -3.11 21.84 2.02
C LYS A 18 -4.26 20.83 1.96
N MET A 19 -5.38 21.16 1.32
CA MET A 19 -6.53 20.26 1.19
C MET A 19 -6.19 18.99 0.40
N ILE A 20 -5.45 19.13 -0.71
CA ILE A 20 -4.96 18.00 -1.49
C ILE A 20 -4.04 17.13 -0.64
N HIS A 21 -3.10 17.73 0.09
CA HIS A 21 -2.16 17.02 0.93
C HIS A 21 -2.87 16.22 2.04
N ASP A 22 -3.79 16.84 2.78
CA ASP A 22 -4.57 16.19 3.84
C ASP A 22 -5.48 15.07 3.30
N SER A 23 -6.01 15.24 2.08
CA SER A 23 -6.77 14.22 1.37
C SER A 23 -5.89 13.04 0.97
N MET A 24 -4.72 13.32 0.39
CA MET A 24 -3.74 12.32 -0.03
C MET A 24 -3.25 11.48 1.15
N ALA A 25 -2.95 12.09 2.30
CA ALA A 25 -2.48 11.36 3.49
C ALA A 25 -3.52 10.33 3.97
N ARG A 26 -4.79 10.73 4.08
CA ARG A 26 -5.88 9.83 4.48
C ARG A 26 -6.14 8.70 3.48
N LYS A 27 -6.02 9.01 2.19
CA LYS A 27 -6.27 8.03 1.11
C LYS A 27 -5.08 7.09 0.93
N MET A 28 -3.85 7.55 1.22
CA MET A 28 -2.67 6.69 1.29
C MET A 28 -2.80 5.65 2.40
N GLU A 29 -3.29 6.04 3.57
CA GLU A 29 -3.59 5.09 4.66
C GLU A 29 -4.54 3.98 4.18
N THR A 30 -5.62 4.39 3.49
CA THR A 30 -6.60 3.43 2.95
C THR A 30 -5.98 2.52 1.88
N ALA A 31 -5.13 3.06 1.02
CA ALA A 31 -4.43 2.30 0.00
C ALA A 31 -3.45 1.28 0.63
N ALA A 32 -2.66 1.72 1.61
CA ALA A 32 -1.72 0.87 2.32
C ALA A 32 -2.44 -0.27 3.08
N LEU A 33 -3.58 0.03 3.71
CA LEU A 33 -4.43 -0.97 4.37
C LEU A 33 -4.99 -2.01 3.39
N ASN A 34 -5.38 -1.60 2.17
CA ASN A 34 -5.85 -2.55 1.15
C ASN A 34 -4.73 -3.50 0.73
N VAL A 35 -3.54 -2.97 0.49
CA VAL A 35 -2.36 -3.78 0.14
C VAL A 35 -1.98 -4.71 1.29
N GLU A 36 -2.01 -4.25 2.54
CA GLU A 36 -1.82 -5.10 3.72
C GLU A 36 -2.83 -6.25 3.75
N THR A 37 -4.11 -5.95 3.53
CA THR A 37 -5.18 -6.96 3.56
C THR A 37 -4.96 -8.04 2.52
N VAL A 38 -4.58 -7.67 1.30
CA VAL A 38 -4.26 -8.63 0.23
C VAL A 38 -2.99 -9.40 0.52
N ALA A 39 -1.95 -8.75 1.04
CA ALA A 39 -0.72 -9.44 1.47
C ALA A 39 -1.02 -10.47 2.57
N LYS A 40 -1.86 -10.13 3.56
CA LYS A 40 -2.32 -11.05 4.60
C LYS A 40 -3.11 -12.22 4.02
N LYS A 41 -4.00 -11.96 3.05
CA LYS A 41 -4.75 -12.99 2.33
C LYS A 41 -3.84 -13.96 1.59
N TYR A 42 -2.78 -13.46 0.94
CA TYR A 42 -1.82 -14.31 0.25
C TYR A 42 -0.99 -15.18 1.20
N CYS A 43 -0.86 -14.74 2.46
CA CYS A 43 -0.29 -15.51 3.55
C CYS A 43 -1.31 -16.39 4.29
N THR A 44 -2.58 -16.43 3.90
CA THR A 44 -3.60 -17.29 4.53
C THR A 44 -3.72 -18.62 3.78
N PRO A 45 -3.58 -19.77 4.48
CA PRO A 45 -3.88 -21.08 3.90
C PRO A 45 -5.33 -21.15 3.41
N GLY A 46 -5.59 -21.74 2.26
CA GLY A 46 -6.90 -21.80 1.60
C GLY A 46 -7.19 -20.63 0.65
N GLU A 47 -6.55 -19.48 0.86
CA GLU A 47 -6.90 -18.21 0.19
C GLU A 47 -5.76 -17.65 -0.67
N SER A 48 -4.60 -18.30 -0.60
CA SER A 48 -3.43 -17.92 -1.36
C SER A 48 -3.61 -18.30 -2.84
N PRO A 49 -3.29 -17.40 -3.79
CA PRO A 49 -3.36 -17.70 -5.22
C PRO A 49 -2.41 -18.84 -5.64
N TYR A 50 -1.52 -19.27 -4.75
CA TYR A 50 -0.48 -20.27 -5.00
C TYR A 50 -0.91 -21.72 -4.72
N GLU A 51 -2.13 -21.96 -4.24
CA GLU A 51 -2.59 -23.31 -3.86
C GLU A 51 -3.02 -24.22 -5.02
N GLY A 52 -3.27 -23.65 -6.22
CA GLY A 52 -3.88 -24.37 -7.35
C GLY A 52 -2.94 -25.20 -8.24
N GLY A 53 -1.62 -25.20 -8.02
CA GLY A 53 -0.64 -25.70 -9.00
C GLY A 53 -0.06 -27.10 -8.78
N GLY A 54 -0.61 -27.92 -7.87
CA GLY A 54 -0.11 -29.27 -7.60
C GLY A 54 1.32 -29.36 -7.01
N LYS A 55 1.95 -28.23 -6.66
CA LYS A 55 3.32 -28.19 -6.12
C LYS A 55 3.44 -27.54 -4.74
N LEU A 56 2.41 -26.88 -4.23
CA LEU A 56 2.38 -26.26 -2.91
C LEU A 56 0.96 -26.33 -2.35
N ARG A 57 0.66 -27.38 -1.58
CA ARG A 57 -0.54 -27.42 -0.73
C ARG A 57 -0.26 -26.54 0.49
N GLY A 58 -0.93 -25.41 0.59
CA GLY A 58 -0.69 -24.43 1.65
C GLY A 58 0.51 -23.53 1.36
N ALA A 59 0.53 -22.35 2.01
CA ALA A 59 1.76 -21.58 2.13
C ALA A 59 2.87 -22.54 2.63
N PRO A 60 4.06 -22.60 1.98
CA PRO A 60 5.08 -23.60 2.29
C PRO A 60 5.68 -23.52 3.72
N PHE A 61 5.20 -22.58 4.54
CA PHE A 61 5.68 -22.24 5.87
C PHE A 61 4.49 -21.86 6.75
N ASP A 62 4.62 -22.00 8.07
CA ASP A 62 3.67 -21.39 9.02
C ASP A 62 3.79 -19.85 8.94
N THR A 63 3.03 -19.28 8.02
CA THR A 63 2.93 -17.83 7.79
C THR A 63 2.10 -17.16 8.87
N GLY A 64 1.58 -17.86 9.89
CA GLY A 64 0.75 -17.27 10.93
C GLY A 64 1.45 -16.12 11.66
N LEU A 65 2.73 -16.30 12.00
CA LEU A 65 3.60 -15.26 12.55
C LEU A 65 3.88 -14.13 11.56
N MET A 66 4.06 -14.43 10.28
CA MET A 66 4.28 -13.39 9.26
C MET A 66 3.01 -12.56 9.05
N ARG A 67 1.87 -13.21 8.81
CA ARG A 67 0.54 -12.60 8.63
C ARG A 67 0.17 -11.71 9.80
N ALA A 68 0.45 -12.14 11.03
CA ALA A 68 0.17 -11.35 12.23
C ALA A 68 1.02 -10.06 12.31
N ASN A 69 2.20 -10.04 11.69
CA ASN A 69 3.14 -8.94 11.76
C ASN A 69 3.24 -8.11 10.46
N ILE A 70 2.48 -8.44 9.40
CA ILE A 70 2.32 -7.50 8.28
C ILE A 70 1.50 -6.32 8.80
N GLY A 71 2.09 -5.14 8.72
CA GLY A 71 1.45 -3.86 9.00
C GLY A 71 1.71 -2.88 7.87
N HIS A 72 1.07 -1.72 7.99
CA HIS A 72 1.33 -0.56 7.16
C HIS A 72 1.79 0.61 8.02
N ASP A 73 2.48 1.55 7.36
CA ASP A 73 2.90 2.82 7.91
C ASP A 73 2.82 3.88 6.81
N VAL A 74 2.37 5.08 7.14
CA VAL A 74 2.33 6.20 6.20
C VAL A 74 3.30 7.26 6.65
N VAL A 75 4.33 7.48 5.82
CA VAL A 75 5.35 8.49 6.08
C VAL A 75 5.06 9.71 5.24
N ASP A 76 4.83 10.82 5.92
CA ASP A 76 4.64 12.14 5.33
C ASP A 76 5.96 12.92 5.35
N LEU A 77 6.54 13.12 4.17
CA LEU A 77 7.79 13.84 3.96
C LEU A 77 7.55 15.27 3.43
N LYS A 78 6.35 15.84 3.63
CA LYS A 78 5.87 17.16 3.14
C LYS A 78 5.73 17.31 1.63
N ILE A 79 6.65 16.72 0.87
CA ILE A 79 6.65 16.72 -0.60
C ILE A 79 6.10 15.38 -1.10
N ASP A 80 6.43 14.30 -0.39
CA ASP A 80 6.02 12.94 -0.72
C ASP A 80 5.22 12.35 0.44
N ILE A 81 4.16 11.63 0.08
CA ILE A 81 3.40 10.78 1.01
C ILE A 81 3.67 9.34 0.59
N ILE A 82 4.30 8.57 1.47
CA ILE A 82 4.75 7.21 1.18
C ILE A 82 3.98 6.22 2.04
N GLY A 83 3.18 5.36 1.41
CA GLY A 83 2.61 4.17 2.04
C GLY A 83 3.61 3.03 2.06
N ARG A 84 3.98 2.56 3.24
CA ARG A 84 4.85 1.40 3.46
C ARG A 84 3.98 0.23 3.92
N VAL A 85 4.19 -0.94 3.35
CA VAL A 85 3.54 -2.19 3.77
C VAL A 85 4.62 -3.24 3.93
N GLY A 86 4.69 -3.87 5.10
CA GLY A 86 5.78 -4.77 5.43
C GLY A 86 5.67 -5.37 6.82
N ASN A 87 6.74 -6.01 7.28
CA ASN A 87 6.82 -6.64 8.60
C ASN A 87 8.07 -6.11 9.33
N PRO A 88 7.97 -5.71 10.62
CA PRO A 88 9.12 -5.27 11.42
C PRO A 88 10.08 -6.40 11.82
N ILE A 89 9.67 -7.66 11.74
CA ILE A 89 10.57 -8.80 11.89
C ILE A 89 11.61 -8.70 10.77
N ALA A 90 12.88 -8.55 11.15
CA ALA A 90 14.02 -8.55 10.26
C ALA A 90 13.89 -9.70 9.28
N TYR A 91 13.41 -9.35 8.10
CA TYR A 91 13.01 -10.29 7.08
C TYR A 91 14.31 -10.84 6.52
N ALA A 92 14.68 -12.05 6.91
CA ALA A 92 15.76 -12.73 6.23
C ALA A 92 15.31 -12.81 4.76
N LEU A 93 16.06 -12.18 3.85
CA LEU A 93 15.91 -12.34 2.38
C LEU A 93 15.45 -13.75 1.96
N PRO A 94 15.95 -14.84 2.57
CA PRO A 94 15.49 -16.22 2.32
C PRO A 94 13.98 -16.48 2.41
N VAL A 95 13.22 -15.74 3.23
CA VAL A 95 11.78 -15.98 3.46
C VAL A 95 10.90 -15.24 2.45
N HIS A 96 11.35 -14.08 1.95
CA HIS A 96 10.76 -13.42 0.75
C HIS A 96 11.05 -14.23 -0.49
N GLU A 97 12.14 -14.98 -0.42
CA GLU A 97 12.60 -15.88 -1.44
C GLU A 97 12.17 -17.33 -1.28
N GLY A 98 10.95 -17.58 -0.76
CA GLY A 98 10.18 -18.80 -1.02
C GLY A 98 10.98 -20.09 -1.24
N THR A 99 11.79 -20.47 -0.25
CA THR A 99 12.54 -21.71 -0.36
C THR A 99 11.66 -22.88 0.07
N SER A 100 11.03 -23.60 -0.86
CA SER A 100 11.22 -25.05 -0.72
C SER A 100 12.66 -25.41 -1.14
N LYS A 101 13.31 -24.51 -1.92
CA LYS A 101 14.66 -24.55 -2.53
C LYS A 101 15.28 -23.15 -2.90
N MET A 102 15.36 -22.14 -2.03
CA MET A 102 15.87 -20.79 -2.39
C MET A 102 15.16 -20.12 -3.58
N GLN A 103 13.83 -19.99 -3.58
CA GLN A 103 13.10 -19.31 -4.66
C GLN A 103 12.05 -18.28 -4.25
N GLY A 104 12.43 -17.00 -4.36
CA GLY A 104 11.55 -15.84 -4.61
C GLY A 104 10.05 -16.09 -4.57
N ARG A 105 9.34 -15.96 -3.45
CA ARG A 105 7.87 -15.83 -3.49
C ARG A 105 7.46 -14.51 -2.88
N PRO A 106 7.42 -13.44 -3.70
CA PRO A 106 7.26 -12.11 -3.18
C PRO A 106 5.79 -11.77 -2.94
N PHE A 107 5.18 -12.39 -1.93
CA PHE A 107 3.77 -12.20 -1.56
C PHE A 107 3.37 -10.72 -1.40
N ILE A 108 4.25 -9.90 -0.83
CA ILE A 108 4.02 -8.46 -0.66
C ILE A 108 4.11 -7.72 -2.00
N THR A 109 5.10 -8.04 -2.84
CA THR A 109 5.27 -7.39 -4.15
C THR A 109 4.14 -7.77 -5.12
N ASP A 110 3.68 -9.02 -5.07
CA ASP A 110 2.52 -9.46 -5.84
C ASP A 110 1.25 -8.75 -5.37
N ALA A 111 1.04 -8.61 -4.05
CA ALA A 111 -0.08 -7.84 -3.52
C ALA A 111 -0.04 -6.37 -3.94
N ILE A 112 1.15 -5.73 -3.91
CA ILE A 112 1.34 -4.36 -4.39
C ILE A 112 1.00 -4.25 -5.89
N ARG A 113 1.45 -5.22 -6.70
CA ARG A 113 1.18 -5.22 -8.15
C ARG A 113 -0.31 -5.38 -8.43
N ASP A 114 -0.96 -6.32 -7.76
CA ASP A 114 -2.35 -6.70 -8.03
C ASP A 114 -3.33 -5.63 -7.53
N GLU A 115 -3.02 -4.94 -6.42
CA GLU A 115 -3.82 -3.83 -5.89
C GLU A 115 -3.44 -2.45 -6.46
N ARG A 116 -2.47 -2.39 -7.38
CA ARG A 116 -2.06 -1.13 -8.03
C ARG A 116 -3.22 -0.37 -8.67
N PRO A 117 -4.12 -0.99 -9.47
CA PRO A 117 -5.22 -0.26 -10.09
C PRO A 117 -6.19 0.35 -9.07
N ARG A 118 -6.42 -0.35 -7.94
CA ARG A 118 -7.28 0.12 -6.87
C ARG A 118 -6.62 1.25 -6.07
N THR A 119 -5.33 1.13 -5.83
CA THR A 119 -4.51 2.17 -5.22
C THR A 119 -4.54 3.44 -6.06
N ASP A 120 -4.34 3.33 -7.38
CA ASP A 120 -4.41 4.46 -8.30
C ASP A 120 -5.80 5.13 -8.27
N ALA A 121 -6.88 4.35 -8.20
CA ALA A 121 -8.24 4.88 -8.07
C ALA A 121 -8.47 5.62 -6.75
N ILE A 122 -7.98 5.07 -5.62
CA ILE A 122 -8.09 5.68 -4.29
C ILE A 122 -7.33 7.00 -4.26
N LEU A 123 -6.10 7.03 -4.76
CA LEU A 123 -5.27 8.24 -4.80
C LEU A 123 -5.80 9.27 -5.82
N GLY A 124 -6.32 8.83 -6.96
CA GLY A 124 -6.99 9.71 -7.92
C GLY A 124 -8.24 10.39 -7.34
N SER A 125 -8.99 9.69 -6.49
CA SER A 125 -10.11 10.28 -5.74
C SER A 125 -9.66 11.36 -4.76
N ALA A 126 -8.47 11.19 -4.16
CA ALA A 126 -7.91 12.13 -3.19
C ALA A 126 -7.62 13.50 -3.81
N VAL A 127 -7.02 13.50 -5.00
CA VAL A 127 -6.75 14.73 -5.78
C VAL A 127 -8.05 15.43 -6.15
N SER A 128 -9.05 14.67 -6.58
CA SER A 128 -10.37 15.21 -6.93
C SER A 128 -11.08 15.83 -5.73
N GLU A 129 -10.97 15.23 -4.55
CA GLU A 129 -11.50 15.75 -3.29
C GLU A 129 -10.77 17.02 -2.82
N GLY A 130 -9.44 17.08 -2.98
CA GLY A 130 -8.66 18.26 -2.59
C GLY A 130 -8.79 19.46 -3.54
N CYS A 131 -9.22 19.23 -4.78
CA CYS A 131 -9.43 20.26 -5.79
C CYS A 131 -10.85 20.88 -5.79
N ARG A 132 -11.80 20.24 -5.11
CA ARG A 132 -13.18 20.73 -4.90
C ARG A 132 -13.23 21.76 -3.78
#